data_AF-A0A3M7J2X5-F1
#
_entry.id   AF-A0A3M7J2X5-F1
#
_cell.length_a   1.000
_cell.length_b   1.000
_cell.length_c   1.000
_cell.angle_alpha   90.00
_cell.angle_beta   90.00
_cell.angle_gamma   90.00
#
_symmetry.space_group_name_H-M   'P 1'
#
loop_
_entity.id
_entity.type
_entity.pdbx_description
1 polymer ?
#
loop_
_entity_poly.entity_id
_entity_poly.type
_entity_poly.pdbx_seq_one_letter_code
_entity_poly.pdbx_strand_id
1 'polypeptide(L)' 'MLLSRIITNVEKLNEAMMVLNTSLQEINVQNMNVELVAQMFKNYQSNVLFHLEATDSLKEPS' A
#
# COMPACT_ATOMS: atom_id res chain seq x y z
N MET A 1 36.48 -25.61 -1.34
CA MET A 1 36.98 -24.41 -0.63
C MET A 1 35.80 -23.60 -0.08
N LEU A 2 35.93 -22.97 1.09
CA LEU A 2 34.85 -22.23 1.76
C LEU A 2 34.40 -20.96 1.01
N LEU A 3 35.35 -20.21 0.44
CA LEU A 3 35.06 -18.96 -0.28
C LEU A 3 34.14 -19.16 -1.49
N SER A 4 34.35 -20.22 -2.27
CA SER A 4 33.47 -20.57 -3.39
C SER A 4 32.03 -20.83 -2.93
N ARG A 5 31.84 -21.49 -1.77
CA ARG A 5 30.51 -21.71 -1.19
C ARG A 5 29.87 -20.39 -0.74
N ILE A 6 30.66 -19.48 -0.19
CA ILE A 6 30.19 -18.14 0.20
C ILE A 6 29.71 -17.37 -1.05
N ILE A 7 30.53 -17.33 -2.10
CA ILE A 7 30.19 -16.64 -3.36
C ILE A 7 28.89 -17.19 -3.95
N THR A 8 28.77 -18.51 -4.10
CA THR A 8 27.54 -19.14 -4.63
C THR A 8 26.31 -18.84 -3.77
N ASN A 9 26.46 -18.76 -2.45
CA ASN A 9 25.34 -18.40 -1.58
C ASN A 9 24.93 -16.93 -1.72
N VAL A 10 25.89 -16.02 -1.90
CA VAL A 10 25.61 -14.59 -2.15
C VAL A 10 24.91 -14.39 -3.50
N GLU A 11 25.32 -15.12 -4.54
CA GLU A 11 24.64 -15.09 -5.85
C GLU A 11 23.17 -15.53 -5.72
N LYS A 12 22.92 -16.66 -5.05
CA LYS A 12 21.55 -17.13 -4.79
C LYS A 12 20.72 -16.17 -3.96
N LEU A 13 21.34 -15.50 -2.98
CA LEU A 13 20.66 -14.47 -2.21
C LEU A 13 20.25 -13.30 -3.10
N ASN A 14 21.15 -12.84 -3.97
CA ASN A 14 20.84 -11.75 -4.91
C ASN A 14 19.70 -12.13 -5.86
N GLU A 15 19.68 -13.36 -6.37
CA GLU A 15 18.58 -13.87 -7.19
C GLU A 15 17.25 -13.87 -6.42
N ALA A 16 17.24 -14.39 -5.19
CA ALA A 16 16.05 -14.41 -4.34
C ALA A 16 15.55 -12.98 -4.02
N MET A 17 16.46 -12.03 -3.77
CA MET A 17 16.12 -10.63 -3.55
C MET A 17 15.56 -9.96 -4.79
N MET A 18 16.02 -10.33 -5.98
CA MET A 18 15.47 -9.84 -7.25
C MET A 18 14.01 -10.30 -7.42
N VAL A 19 13.75 -11.59 -7.19
CA VAL A 19 12.38 -12.14 -7.23
C VAL A 19 11.49 -11.45 -6.20
N LEU A 20 11.97 -11.30 -4.96
CA LEU A 20 11.24 -10.58 -3.91
C LEU A 20 10.84 -9.17 -4.36
N ASN A 21 11.77 -8.42 -4.95
CA ASN A 21 11.52 -7.06 -5.39
C ASN A 21 10.46 -7.01 -6.49
N THR A 22 10.51 -7.93 -7.45
CA THR A 22 9.48 -8.06 -8.49
C THR A 22 8.11 -8.38 -7.89
N SER A 23 8.03 -9.32 -6.95
CA SER A 23 6.77 -9.66 -6.27
C SER A 23 6.21 -8.47 -5.47
N LEU A 24 7.05 -7.71 -4.79
CA LEU A 24 6.64 -6.50 -4.08
C LEU A 24 6.12 -5.42 -5.03
N GLN A 25 6.74 -5.27 -6.20
CA GLN A 25 6.27 -4.35 -7.23
C GLN A 25 4.89 -4.75 -7.76
N GLU A 26 4.65 -6.04 -7.99
CA GLU A 26 3.34 -6.55 -8.41
C GLU A 26 2.25 -6.30 -7.35
N ILE A 27 2.55 -6.59 -6.08
CA ILE A 27 1.65 -6.31 -4.95
C ILE A 27 1.35 -4.80 -4.87
N ASN A 28 2.36 -3.95 -5.02
CA ASN A 28 2.17 -2.50 -4.99
C ASN A 28 1.22 -2.02 -6.10
N VAL A 29 1.36 -2.57 -7.32
CA VAL A 29 0.45 -2.26 -8.43
C VAL A 29 -0.98 -2.69 -8.11
N GLN A 30 -1.17 -3.89 -7.55
CA GLN A 30 -2.50 -4.39 -7.15
C GLN A 30 -3.14 -3.54 -6.05
N ASN A 31 -2.34 -2.97 -5.15
CA ASN A 31 -2.84 -2.12 -4.06
C ASN A 31 -3.29 -0.72 -4.50
N MET A 32 -2.93 -0.25 -5.71
CA MET A 32 -3.31 1.09 -6.17
C MET A 32 -4.83 1.31 -6.23
N ASN A 33 -5.61 0.29 -6.58
CA ASN A 33 -7.07 0.40 -6.63
C ASN A 33 -7.68 0.58 -5.23
N VAL A 34 -7.12 -0.11 -4.23
CA VAL A 34 -7.56 0.01 -2.83
C VAL A 34 -7.23 1.39 -2.29
N GLU A 35 -6.03 1.89 -2.58
CA GLU A 35 -5.60 3.25 -2.22
C GLU A 35 -6.53 4.30 -2.83
N LEU A 36 -6.87 4.18 -4.11
CA LEU A 36 -7.79 5.10 -4.78
C LEU A 36 -9.17 5.13 -4.10
N VAL A 37 -9.75 3.96 -3.81
CA VAL A 37 -11.06 3.88 -3.14
C VAL A 37 -10.99 4.46 -1.72
N ALA A 38 -9.92 4.19 -0.99
CA ALA A 38 -9.71 4.76 0.34
C ALA A 38 -9.67 6.30 0.30
N GLN A 39 -8.98 6.88 -0.68
CA GLN A 39 -8.95 8.32 -0.89
C GLN A 39 -10.32 8.88 -1.29
N MET A 40 -11.06 8.20 -2.16
CA MET A 40 -12.43 8.59 -2.53
C MET A 40 -13.33 8.64 -1.30
N PHE A 41 -13.28 7.64 -0.43
CA PHE A 41 -14.08 7.61 0.80
C PHE A 41 -13.68 8.72 1.78
N LYS A 42 -12.38 8.97 1.94
CA LYS A 42 -11.87 10.08 2.75
C LYS A 42 -12.40 11.43 2.25
N ASN A 43 -12.34 11.66 0.93
CA ASN A 43 -12.82 12.91 0.32
C ASN A 43 -14.34 13.04 0.45
N TYR A 44 -15.07 11.95 0.22
CA TYR A 44 -16.52 11.92 0.39
C TYR A 44 -16.90 12.25 1.83
N GLN A 45 -16.27 11.60 2.82
CA GLN A 45 -16.49 11.88 4.24
C GLN A 45 -16.22 13.34 4.58
N SER A 46 -15.10 13.90 4.10
CA SER A 46 -14.75 15.32 4.33
C SER A 46 -15.79 16.27 3.75
N ASN A 47 -16.29 15.99 2.54
CA ASN A 47 -17.31 16.82 1.90
C ASN A 47 -18.65 16.71 2.62
N VAL A 48 -19.06 15.50 3.01
CA VAL A 48 -20.30 15.28 3.78
C VAL A 48 -20.23 16.02 5.11
N LEU A 49 -19.12 15.93 5.84
CA LEU A 49 -18.93 16.64 7.10
C LEU A 49 -19.06 18.16 6.90
N PHE A 50 -18.34 18.72 5.93
CA PHE A 50 -18.40 20.15 5.60
C PHE A 50 -19.83 20.62 5.29
N HIS A 51 -20.59 19.86 4.51
CA HIS A 51 -21.96 20.22 4.15
C HIS A 51 -22.95 20.04 5.31
N LEU A 52 -22.75 19.04 6.18
CA LEU A 52 -23.57 18.85 7.37
C LEU A 52 -23.36 19.97 8.40
N GLU A 53 -22.13 20.42 8.58
CA GLU A 53 -21.79 21.60 9.39
C GLU A 53 -22.44 22.87 8.83
N ALA A 54 -22.38 23.08 7.52
CA ALA A 54 -22.96 24.26 6.88
C ALA A 54 -24.50 24.31 6.92
N THR A 55 -25.16 23.17 7.14
CA THR A 55 -26.63 23.04 7.16
C THR A 55 -27.20 22.80 8.56
N ASP A 56 -26.38 22.94 9.62
CA ASP A 56 -26.73 22.59 11.02
C ASP A 56 -27.38 21.20 11.17
N SER A 57 -27.06 20.29 10.24
CA SER A 57 -27.63 18.94 10.18
C SER A 57 -26.68 17.89 10.77
N LEU A 58 -25.55 18.32 11.35
CA LEU A 58 -24.61 17.45 12.02
C LEU A 58 -25.25 16.85 13.27
N LYS A 59 -25.35 15.51 13.29
CA LYS A 59 -25.87 14.75 14.43
C LYS A 59 -24.76 13.87 14.99
N GLU A 60 -24.70 13.74 16.30
CA GLU A 60 -23.80 12.76 16.91
C GLU A 60 -24.24 11.34 16.52
N PRO A 61 -23.30 10.44 16.21
CA PRO A 61 -23.60 9.03 15.98
C PRO A 61 -24.29 8.42 17.22
N SER A 62 -25.40 7.71 17.02
CA SER A 62 -26.13 6.98 18.06
C SER A 62 -25.55 5.59 18.32
#